data_AF-A0A0Q4IPC5-F1
#
_entry.id   AF-A0A0Q4IPC5-F1
#
_cell.length_a   1.000
_cell.length_b   1.000
_cell.length_c   1.000
_cell.angle_alpha   90.00
_cell.angle_beta   90.00
_cell.angle_gamma   90.00
#
_symmetry.space_group_name_H-M   'P 1'
#
loop_
_entity.id
_entity.type
_entity.pdbx_description
1 polymer ?
#
loop_
_entity_poly.entity_id
_entity_poly.type
_entity_poly.pdbx_seq_one_letter_code
_entity_poly.pdbx_strand_id
1 'polypeptide(L)'
;MLRKTSDVSFTVNGTSQIVKDVPEDMHLGHYLREVLGKTGTRIGCSIGECRACTVMVRHGPGEPPVTKQSCMIAMRHVNDWEVTTIEGIANGTNLHPVQQAILDEGAMQCGYCAAGFAVAGVVAYEQMAALPQQDPETVIEAVAGHNLCRCTGYARYRKAIRRAIDERAPAHAPANFSLKMKDDPLTERFDMLGLLEPTVEKGAVHNLRADFSLDAIEIPLAVSLAASPTPAQGYVPLFANPLIELIRLLRDAAEIEHSLLVQYLYAAFSVKCPEYLSLAGWASHRYGGRPLHILGVAIEEMTHLDVVNGLLVELGAGPHLGRQQFPYEQDIYPFAFALEALSLETVAKYVYVEAPADSISPEQQDSADQKFVDQLYGILGTARPNQVGSLYRKIEAVIAELRSREPDLIDFDLWLKRLEEVRIEGEAEHFELFKSIFLGTHSALPGPEVWTTGHPHFPSHELRVETGLPPAGEDVKDELLPALRHIGNLNYWAVCMLLDQSYRRRGRYHNASRRHMTGPLRSIASALALHGEGVPFDALPQGYSFGLDDSQNLALTLTMVREITQAEIRFSRFLPPDYSTRCALETVEEILVTL
;
A
#
# COMPACT_ATOMS: atom_id res chain seq x y z
N MET A 1 22.50 -0.28 19.88
CA MET A 1 23.79 -0.47 19.16
C MET A 1 24.06 0.77 18.33
N LEU A 2 25.31 1.23 18.22
CA LEU A 2 25.66 2.20 17.18
C LEU A 2 25.42 1.51 15.84
N ARG A 3 24.54 2.08 14.98
CA ARG A 3 24.33 1.56 13.62
C ARG A 3 25.69 1.62 12.92
N LYS A 4 26.15 0.50 12.39
CA LYS A 4 27.34 0.50 11.53
C LYS A 4 27.00 1.32 10.30
N THR A 5 27.86 2.25 9.97
CA THR A 5 27.77 3.04 8.76
C THR A 5 28.93 2.70 7.84
N SER A 6 28.75 2.89 6.54
CA SER A 6 29.79 2.68 5.53
C SER A 6 29.83 3.84 4.57
N ASP A 7 31.03 4.36 4.28
CA ASP A 7 31.24 5.27 3.18
C ASP A 7 31.17 4.48 1.85
N VAL A 8 30.46 5.02 0.85
CA VAL A 8 30.26 4.37 -0.46
C VAL A 8 30.58 5.38 -1.56
N SER A 9 31.41 4.97 -2.52
CA SER A 9 31.75 5.73 -3.73
C SER A 9 31.19 5.01 -4.95
N PHE A 10 30.38 5.68 -5.76
CA PHE A 10 29.79 5.11 -6.98
C PHE A 10 29.43 6.22 -7.98
N THR A 11 28.94 5.88 -9.18
CA THR A 11 28.55 6.86 -10.20
C THR A 11 27.07 6.71 -10.54
N VAL A 12 26.34 7.83 -10.61
CA VAL A 12 24.94 7.88 -11.07
C VAL A 12 24.83 8.79 -12.28
N ASN A 13 24.40 8.26 -13.43
CA ASN A 13 24.22 9.01 -14.69
C ASN A 13 25.46 9.86 -15.03
N GLY A 14 26.65 9.25 -14.98
CA GLY A 14 27.94 9.93 -15.21
C GLY A 14 28.42 10.87 -14.09
N THR A 15 27.65 11.07 -13.01
CA THR A 15 28.02 11.94 -11.88
C THR A 15 28.49 11.11 -10.68
N SER A 16 29.75 11.25 -10.31
CA SER A 16 30.32 10.58 -9.12
C SER A 16 29.60 11.02 -7.83
N GLN A 17 29.31 10.05 -6.97
CA GLN A 17 28.67 10.20 -5.66
C GLN A 17 29.63 9.63 -4.61
N ILE A 18 29.94 10.42 -3.59
CA ILE A 18 30.63 9.96 -2.37
C ILE A 18 29.65 10.16 -1.23
N VAL A 19 29.09 9.05 -0.75
CA VAL A 19 28.07 9.05 0.30
C VAL A 19 28.72 8.59 1.59
N LYS A 20 28.73 9.47 2.59
CA LYS A 20 29.23 9.14 3.92
C LYS A 20 28.14 8.62 4.81
N ASP A 21 28.56 7.84 5.81
CA ASP A 21 27.70 7.37 6.90
C ASP A 21 26.40 6.68 6.44
N VAL A 22 26.45 5.90 5.35
CA VAL A 22 25.26 5.29 4.76
C VAL A 22 24.61 4.30 5.73
N PRO A 23 23.30 4.41 6.03
CA PRO A 23 22.57 3.43 6.83
C PRO A 23 22.57 2.04 6.16
N GLU A 24 22.79 0.97 6.94
CA GLU A 24 22.81 -0.43 6.42
C GLU A 24 21.49 -0.85 5.74
N ASP A 25 20.38 -0.20 6.05
CA ASP A 25 19.04 -0.42 5.51
C ASP A 25 18.68 0.51 4.33
N MET A 26 19.56 1.47 3.96
CA MET A 26 19.36 2.32 2.78
C MET A 26 19.53 1.48 1.50
N HIS A 27 18.52 1.49 0.64
CA HIS A 27 18.57 0.78 -0.65
C HIS A 27 18.72 1.78 -1.80
N LEU A 28 19.43 1.37 -2.86
CA LEU A 28 19.76 2.19 -4.03
C LEU A 28 18.52 2.86 -4.62
N GLY A 29 17.41 2.14 -4.76
CA GLY A 29 16.16 2.68 -5.31
C GLY A 29 15.56 3.81 -4.48
N HIS A 30 15.70 3.77 -3.15
CA HIS A 30 15.25 4.84 -2.26
C HIS A 30 16.25 6.01 -2.27
N TYR A 31 17.56 5.72 -2.17
CA TYR A 31 18.61 6.74 -2.25
C TYR A 31 18.53 7.59 -3.54
N LEU A 32 18.37 6.94 -4.69
CA LEU A 32 18.21 7.61 -5.99
C LEU A 32 17.02 8.59 -5.98
N ARG A 33 15.89 8.19 -5.39
CA ARG A 33 14.62 8.96 -5.42
C ARG A 33 14.56 10.05 -4.37
N GLU A 34 14.90 9.71 -3.13
CA GLU A 34 14.65 10.51 -1.93
C GLU A 34 15.84 11.41 -1.59
N VAL A 35 17.08 10.97 -1.87
CA VAL A 35 18.30 11.76 -1.63
C VAL A 35 18.76 12.48 -2.90
N LEU A 36 18.79 11.79 -4.05
CA LEU A 36 19.24 12.40 -5.32
C LEU A 36 18.12 12.99 -6.19
N GLY A 37 16.86 12.92 -5.74
CA GLY A 37 15.69 13.47 -6.46
C GLY A 37 15.38 12.80 -7.79
N LYS A 38 16.00 11.66 -8.13
CA LYS A 38 15.82 10.93 -9.39
C LYS A 38 14.58 10.03 -9.30
N THR A 39 13.42 10.67 -9.40
CA THR A 39 12.10 10.07 -9.19
C THR A 39 11.55 9.27 -10.38
N GLY A 40 12.27 9.24 -11.50
CA GLY A 40 11.90 8.51 -12.71
C GLY A 40 11.94 6.99 -12.54
N THR A 41 12.98 6.45 -11.89
CA THR A 41 13.01 5.04 -11.47
C THR A 41 11.92 4.79 -10.43
N ARG A 42 10.94 3.92 -10.74
CA ARG A 42 9.73 3.73 -9.92
C ARG A 42 9.86 2.56 -8.95
N ILE A 43 9.28 2.68 -7.75
CA ILE A 43 9.20 1.58 -6.80
C ILE A 43 7.77 1.03 -6.86
N GLY A 44 7.61 -0.21 -7.34
CA GLY A 44 6.31 -0.90 -7.38
C GLY A 44 6.11 -1.80 -6.17
N CYS A 45 6.50 -3.06 -6.30
CA CYS A 45 6.31 -4.09 -5.26
C CYS A 45 7.30 -4.03 -4.08
N SER A 46 8.38 -3.23 -4.18
CA SER A 46 9.55 -3.20 -3.27
C SER A 46 10.33 -4.52 -3.05
N ILE A 47 9.74 -5.69 -3.35
CA ILE A 47 10.32 -7.04 -3.19
C ILE A 47 11.07 -7.59 -4.43
N GLY A 48 11.43 -6.73 -5.39
CA GLY A 48 12.18 -7.14 -6.60
C GLY A 48 11.35 -7.68 -7.78
N GLU A 49 10.20 -8.32 -7.54
CA GLU A 49 9.41 -9.00 -8.58
C GLU A 49 8.96 -8.11 -9.76
N CYS A 50 8.38 -6.93 -9.51
CA CYS A 50 7.78 -6.13 -10.59
C CYS A 50 8.76 -5.48 -11.57
N ARG A 51 10.04 -5.35 -11.17
CA ARG A 51 11.13 -4.68 -11.91
C ARG A 51 10.87 -3.26 -12.44
N ALA A 52 9.82 -2.56 -11.97
CA ALA A 52 9.63 -1.12 -12.27
C ALA A 52 10.80 -0.24 -11.78
N CYS A 53 11.56 -0.75 -10.81
CA CYS A 53 12.73 -0.15 -10.19
C CYS A 53 14.05 -0.49 -10.90
N THR A 54 13.99 -1.03 -12.12
CA THR A 54 15.19 -1.45 -12.86
C THR A 54 16.10 -0.25 -13.13
N VAL A 55 17.37 -0.43 -12.78
CA VAL A 55 18.49 0.43 -13.17
C VAL A 55 19.48 -0.39 -13.99
N MET A 56 20.17 0.26 -14.92
CA MET A 56 21.29 -0.33 -15.65
C MET A 56 22.54 -0.18 -14.79
N VAL A 57 23.33 -1.24 -14.68
CA VAL A 57 24.56 -1.28 -13.87
C VAL A 57 25.71 -1.83 -14.71
N ARG A 58 26.90 -1.21 -14.59
CA ARG A 58 28.19 -1.86 -14.84
C ARG A 58 28.94 -1.99 -13.53
N HIS A 59 29.57 -3.14 -13.30
CA HIS A 59 30.40 -3.36 -12.11
C HIS A 59 31.87 -2.97 -12.30
N GLY A 60 32.30 -2.71 -13.54
CA GLY A 60 33.64 -2.20 -13.84
C GLY A 60 33.81 -1.69 -15.28
N PRO A 61 34.93 -1.00 -15.59
CA PRO A 61 35.22 -0.49 -16.93
C PRO A 61 35.29 -1.61 -17.97
N GLY A 62 34.50 -1.50 -19.04
CA GLY A 62 34.44 -2.48 -20.11
C GLY A 62 33.54 -3.69 -19.84
N GLU A 63 32.91 -3.79 -18.66
CA GLU A 63 31.90 -4.82 -18.40
C GLU A 63 30.58 -4.54 -19.15
N PRO A 64 29.88 -5.60 -19.62
CA PRO A 64 28.58 -5.45 -20.25
C PRO A 64 27.54 -4.89 -19.25
N PRO A 65 26.56 -4.12 -19.72
CA PRO A 65 25.52 -3.61 -18.85
C PRO A 65 24.59 -4.75 -18.39
N VAL A 66 24.13 -4.68 -17.16
CA VAL A 66 23.12 -5.60 -16.60
C VAL A 66 22.00 -4.83 -15.93
N THR A 67 20.79 -5.40 -15.92
CA THR A 67 19.65 -4.89 -15.15
C THR A 67 19.77 -5.28 -13.68
N LYS A 68 19.55 -4.35 -12.75
CA LYS A 68 19.39 -4.63 -11.31
C LYS A 68 18.11 -3.98 -10.77
N GLN A 69 17.43 -4.68 -9.87
CA GLN A 69 16.26 -4.16 -9.15
C GLN A 69 16.75 -3.24 -8.03
N SER A 70 16.78 -1.92 -8.26
CA SER A 70 17.34 -0.98 -7.29
C SER A 70 16.67 -1.02 -5.91
N CYS A 71 15.42 -1.46 -5.82
CA CYS A 71 14.71 -1.64 -4.54
C CYS A 71 15.28 -2.78 -3.66
N MET A 72 16.05 -3.72 -4.22
CA MET A 72 16.64 -4.87 -3.51
C MET A 72 18.15 -4.72 -3.25
N ILE A 73 18.78 -3.65 -3.78
CA ILE A 73 20.22 -3.43 -3.63
C ILE A 73 20.47 -2.50 -2.44
N ALA A 74 21.03 -3.03 -1.35
CA ALA A 74 21.55 -2.20 -0.26
C ALA A 74 22.71 -1.33 -0.76
N MET A 75 22.74 -0.05 -0.36
CA MET A 75 23.74 0.92 -0.84
C MET A 75 25.18 0.50 -0.53
N ARG A 76 25.45 -0.18 0.57
CA ARG A 76 26.80 -0.73 0.88
C ARG A 76 27.39 -1.66 -0.20
N HIS A 77 26.55 -2.20 -1.10
CA HIS A 77 26.99 -3.08 -2.19
C HIS A 77 27.25 -2.35 -3.51
N VAL A 78 26.96 -1.04 -3.62
CA VAL A 78 27.08 -0.30 -4.90
C VAL A 78 28.45 0.33 -5.12
N ASN A 79 29.44 0.05 -4.27
CA ASN A 79 30.76 0.65 -4.39
C ASN A 79 31.39 0.34 -5.76
N ASP A 80 31.96 1.37 -6.39
CA ASP A 80 32.54 1.38 -7.73
C ASP A 80 31.58 1.05 -8.88
N TRP A 81 30.27 0.92 -8.63
CA TRP A 81 29.28 0.69 -9.69
C TRP A 81 29.02 1.96 -10.51
N GLU A 82 28.82 1.79 -11.81
CA GLU A 82 28.20 2.79 -12.68
C GLU A 82 26.72 2.47 -12.82
N VAL A 83 25.87 3.32 -12.25
CA VAL A 83 24.41 3.19 -12.23
C VAL A 83 23.79 4.20 -13.20
N THR A 84 22.97 3.72 -14.14
CA THR A 84 22.19 4.56 -15.05
C THR A 84 20.70 4.37 -14.81
N THR A 85 20.02 5.46 -14.45
CA THR A 85 18.56 5.54 -14.27
C THR A 85 17.86 5.95 -15.58
N ILE A 86 16.53 5.98 -15.59
CA ILE A 86 15.76 6.40 -16.78
C ILE A 86 16.08 7.85 -17.21
N GLU A 87 16.41 8.72 -16.26
CA GLU A 87 16.84 10.11 -16.51
C GLU A 87 18.27 10.19 -17.09
N GLY A 88 19.07 9.13 -16.98
CA GLY A 88 20.44 9.07 -17.52
C GLY A 88 20.52 8.47 -18.93
N ILE A 89 19.41 7.98 -19.48
CA ILE A 89 19.35 7.33 -20.81
C ILE A 89 19.24 8.35 -21.95
N ALA A 90 18.58 9.49 -21.72
CA ALA A 90 18.44 10.55 -22.72
C ALA A 90 19.66 11.48 -22.72
N ASN A 91 20.05 11.97 -23.89
CA ASN A 91 21.10 12.98 -24.02
C ASN A 91 20.46 14.38 -24.14
N GLY A 92 20.19 15.00 -22.99
CA GLY A 92 19.44 16.26 -22.92
C GLY A 92 18.00 16.07 -23.38
N THR A 93 17.60 16.76 -24.44
CA THR A 93 16.27 16.60 -25.06
C THR A 93 16.20 15.45 -26.06
N ASN A 94 17.33 14.83 -26.41
CA ASN A 94 17.37 13.74 -27.38
C ASN A 94 17.12 12.40 -26.68
N LEU A 95 15.96 11.80 -26.96
CA LEU A 95 15.60 10.47 -26.45
C LEU A 95 16.50 9.38 -27.05
N HIS A 96 16.79 8.35 -26.26
CA HIS A 96 17.44 7.15 -26.76
C HIS A 96 16.51 6.40 -27.74
N PRO A 97 17.01 5.71 -28.78
CA PRO A 97 16.17 4.97 -29.74
C PRO A 97 15.12 4.05 -29.10
N VAL A 98 15.46 3.39 -27.99
CA VAL A 98 14.52 2.57 -27.19
C VAL A 98 13.39 3.42 -26.57
N GLN A 99 13.68 4.61 -26.04
CA GLN A 99 12.65 5.51 -25.50
C GLN A 99 11.74 6.03 -26.62
N GLN A 100 12.31 6.36 -27.78
CA GLN A 100 11.53 6.79 -28.95
C GLN A 100 10.63 5.65 -29.48
N ALA A 101 11.17 4.44 -29.65
CA ALA A 101 10.37 3.29 -30.08
C ALA A 101 9.24 2.95 -29.08
N ILE A 102 9.47 3.13 -27.77
CA ILE A 102 8.44 2.93 -26.74
C ILE A 102 7.29 3.96 -26.87
N LEU A 103 7.60 5.19 -27.31
CA LEU A 103 6.58 6.19 -27.66
C LEU A 103 5.88 5.84 -28.97
N ASP A 104 6.63 5.59 -30.04
CA ASP A 104 6.11 5.31 -31.39
C ASP A 104 5.17 4.09 -31.42
N GLU A 105 5.51 3.02 -30.70
CA GLU A 105 4.70 1.80 -30.60
C GLU A 105 3.50 1.94 -29.65
N GLY A 106 3.31 3.12 -29.02
CA GLY A 106 2.29 3.34 -28.00
C GLY A 106 2.39 2.30 -26.88
N ALA A 107 3.61 1.98 -26.46
CA ALA A 107 3.89 0.90 -25.51
C ALA A 107 3.58 1.29 -24.05
N MET A 108 3.39 2.59 -23.79
CA MET A 108 2.98 3.15 -22.51
C MET A 108 1.47 3.44 -22.49
N GLN A 109 0.80 3.02 -21.42
CA GLN A 109 -0.51 3.54 -21.01
C GLN A 109 -0.31 4.36 -19.73
N CYS A 110 -0.36 3.74 -18.54
CA CYS A 110 -0.10 4.43 -17.26
C CYS A 110 1.35 4.90 -17.05
N GLY A 111 2.29 4.50 -17.93
CA GLY A 111 3.72 4.86 -17.85
C GLY A 111 4.52 4.30 -16.66
N TYR A 112 3.88 3.74 -15.62
CA TYR A 112 4.56 3.43 -14.35
C TYR A 112 5.70 2.40 -14.48
N CYS A 113 5.47 1.32 -15.23
CA CYS A 113 6.51 0.32 -15.54
C CYS A 113 7.47 0.77 -16.66
N ALA A 114 7.15 1.83 -17.40
CA ALA A 114 7.87 2.21 -18.61
C ALA A 114 9.33 2.57 -18.36
N ALA A 115 9.64 3.17 -17.20
CA ALA A 115 11.02 3.42 -16.78
C ALA A 115 11.83 2.11 -16.71
N GLY A 116 11.27 1.06 -16.10
CA GLY A 116 11.92 -0.25 -16.01
C GLY A 116 12.07 -0.94 -17.36
N PHE A 117 11.04 -0.89 -18.22
CA PHE A 117 11.11 -1.43 -19.59
C PHE A 117 12.09 -0.68 -20.49
N ALA A 118 12.14 0.65 -20.41
CA ALA A 118 13.07 1.45 -21.18
C ALA A 118 14.53 1.17 -20.75
N VAL A 119 14.81 1.13 -19.43
CA VAL A 119 16.14 0.78 -18.93
C VAL A 119 16.55 -0.64 -19.34
N ALA A 120 15.67 -1.63 -19.17
CA ALA A 120 15.94 -3.00 -19.61
C ALA A 120 16.13 -3.10 -21.14
N GLY A 121 15.35 -2.34 -21.91
CA GLY A 121 15.48 -2.25 -23.36
C GLY A 121 16.79 -1.63 -23.83
N VAL A 122 17.34 -0.64 -23.11
CA VAL A 122 18.69 -0.11 -23.37
C VAL A 122 19.74 -1.17 -23.11
N VAL A 123 19.62 -1.95 -22.02
CA VAL A 123 20.51 -3.08 -21.75
C VAL A 123 20.46 -4.09 -22.90
N ALA A 124 19.27 -4.46 -23.41
CA ALA A 124 19.15 -5.34 -24.57
C ALA A 124 19.80 -4.75 -25.84
N TYR A 125 19.56 -3.46 -26.11
CA TYR A 125 20.12 -2.74 -27.25
C TYR A 125 21.66 -2.69 -27.22
N GLU A 126 22.26 -2.50 -26.05
CA GLU A 126 23.72 -2.54 -25.87
C GLU A 126 24.31 -3.97 -25.90
N GLN A 127 23.62 -4.97 -25.37
CA GLN A 127 24.08 -6.36 -25.47
C GLN A 127 24.06 -6.84 -26.93
N MET A 128 22.99 -6.55 -27.67
CA MET A 128 22.91 -6.79 -29.11
C MET A 128 23.94 -5.98 -29.92
N ALA A 129 24.40 -4.84 -29.41
CA ALA A 129 25.47 -4.08 -30.02
C ALA A 129 26.83 -4.79 -29.96
N ALA A 130 27.12 -5.46 -28.84
CA ALA A 130 28.34 -6.25 -28.65
C ALA A 130 28.26 -7.63 -29.30
N LEU A 131 27.07 -8.24 -29.34
CA LEU A 131 26.83 -9.62 -29.78
C LEU A 131 25.74 -9.68 -30.88
N PRO A 132 25.96 -9.08 -32.07
CA PRO A 132 24.95 -8.97 -33.13
C PRO A 132 24.52 -10.32 -33.76
N GLN A 133 25.16 -11.43 -33.38
CA GLN A 133 24.82 -12.79 -33.83
C GLN A 133 23.85 -13.52 -32.87
N GLN A 134 23.54 -12.95 -31.70
CA GLN A 134 22.51 -13.49 -30.82
C GLN A 134 21.12 -13.23 -31.39
N ASP A 135 20.17 -14.11 -31.07
CA ASP A 135 18.76 -13.84 -31.33
C ASP A 135 18.29 -12.70 -30.42
N PRO A 136 17.77 -11.57 -30.97
CA PRO A 136 17.33 -10.46 -30.15
C PRO A 136 16.16 -10.82 -29.24
N GLU A 137 15.30 -11.78 -29.60
CA GLU A 137 14.18 -12.18 -28.74
C GLU A 137 14.68 -12.81 -27.43
N THR A 138 15.70 -13.67 -27.52
CA THR A 138 16.38 -14.28 -26.37
C THR A 138 17.01 -13.22 -25.46
N VAL A 139 17.63 -12.17 -26.03
CA VAL A 139 18.24 -11.07 -25.25
C VAL A 139 17.17 -10.21 -24.58
N ILE A 140 16.10 -9.85 -25.30
CA ILE A 140 14.98 -9.07 -24.75
C ILE A 140 14.29 -9.83 -23.60
N GLU A 141 14.05 -11.14 -23.77
CA GLU A 141 13.44 -11.97 -22.74
C GLU A 141 14.30 -12.00 -21.47
N ALA A 142 15.63 -12.19 -21.60
CA ALA A 142 16.55 -12.29 -20.48
C ALA A 142 16.60 -11.03 -19.59
N VAL A 143 16.45 -9.83 -20.17
CA VAL A 143 16.57 -8.56 -19.42
C VAL A 143 15.21 -7.91 -19.10
N ALA A 144 14.21 -8.09 -19.95
CA ALA A 144 12.90 -7.41 -19.86
C ALA A 144 11.69 -8.35 -19.74
N GLY A 145 11.83 -9.66 -19.98
CA GLY A 145 10.71 -10.64 -19.90
C GLY A 145 10.09 -10.74 -18.51
N HIS A 146 10.90 -10.53 -17.47
CA HIS A 146 10.47 -10.48 -16.07
C HIS A 146 9.94 -9.11 -15.61
N ASN A 147 9.88 -8.09 -16.48
CA ASN A 147 9.31 -6.80 -16.10
C ASN A 147 7.79 -6.89 -16.12
N LEU A 148 7.11 -6.52 -15.03
CA LEU A 148 5.66 -6.61 -14.97
C LEU A 148 4.98 -5.36 -15.55
N CYS A 149 4.01 -5.57 -16.44
CA CYS A 149 3.15 -4.54 -17.01
C CYS A 149 1.69 -4.97 -16.87
N ARG A 150 0.88 -4.17 -16.17
CA ARG A 150 -0.55 -4.47 -16.02
C ARG A 150 -1.43 -3.95 -17.16
N CYS A 151 -0.91 -3.03 -17.98
CA CYS A 151 -1.72 -2.22 -18.89
C CYS A 151 -1.56 -2.61 -20.38
N THR A 152 -0.32 -2.74 -20.88
CA THR A 152 -0.06 -2.79 -22.33
C THR A 152 0.21 -4.19 -22.89
N GLY A 153 0.05 -5.24 -22.06
CA GLY A 153 0.12 -6.64 -22.48
C GLY A 153 1.50 -7.09 -22.98
N TYR A 154 2.58 -6.41 -22.58
CA TYR A 154 4.01 -6.72 -22.87
C TYR A 154 4.43 -6.59 -24.34
N ALA A 155 3.61 -7.05 -25.28
CA ALA A 155 3.92 -7.16 -26.70
C ALA A 155 4.39 -5.83 -27.32
N ARG A 156 3.81 -4.68 -26.91
CA ARG A 156 4.25 -3.37 -27.41
C ARG A 156 5.63 -2.94 -26.89
N TYR A 157 5.96 -3.21 -25.63
CA TYR A 157 7.32 -2.97 -25.12
C TYR A 157 8.33 -3.89 -25.80
N ARG A 158 8.01 -5.18 -25.93
CA ARG A 158 8.85 -6.15 -26.64
C ARG A 158 9.09 -5.72 -28.10
N LYS A 159 8.03 -5.35 -28.81
CA LYS A 159 8.10 -4.82 -30.19
C LYS A 159 8.89 -3.51 -30.26
N ALA A 160 8.73 -2.58 -29.32
CA ALA A 160 9.48 -1.33 -29.27
C ALA A 160 10.99 -1.56 -29.07
N ILE A 161 11.36 -2.41 -28.11
CA ILE A 161 12.76 -2.75 -27.85
C ILE A 161 13.35 -3.48 -29.08
N ARG A 162 12.59 -4.42 -29.65
CA ARG A 162 13.00 -5.14 -30.86
C ARG A 162 13.19 -4.20 -32.05
N ARG A 163 12.23 -3.32 -32.31
CA ARG A 163 12.29 -2.30 -33.36
C ARG A 163 13.50 -1.38 -33.17
N ALA A 164 13.78 -0.92 -31.95
CA ALA A 164 14.97 -0.13 -31.67
C ALA A 164 16.27 -0.90 -31.97
N ILE A 165 16.32 -2.21 -31.70
CA ILE A 165 17.45 -3.08 -32.05
C ILE A 165 17.59 -3.26 -33.57
N ASP A 166 16.50 -3.50 -34.29
CA ASP A 166 16.51 -3.73 -35.75
C ASP A 166 16.77 -2.43 -36.54
N GLU A 167 16.25 -1.29 -36.08
CA GLU A 167 16.47 0.06 -36.65
C GLU A 167 17.84 0.65 -36.25
N ARG A 168 18.68 -0.11 -35.53
CA ARG A 168 20.02 0.29 -35.14
C ARG A 168 20.91 0.47 -36.37
N ALA A 169 21.05 1.73 -36.81
CA ALA A 169 21.90 2.08 -37.93
C ALA A 169 23.33 1.47 -37.77
N PRO A 170 23.89 0.84 -38.82
CA PRO A 170 25.26 0.33 -38.75
C PRO A 170 26.22 1.50 -38.51
N ALA A 171 27.09 1.36 -37.51
CA ALA A 171 27.92 2.46 -37.03
C ALA A 171 28.91 2.94 -38.10
N HIS A 172 28.66 4.12 -38.67
CA HIS A 172 29.58 4.82 -39.57
C HIS A 172 29.80 6.28 -39.18
N ALA A 173 31.00 6.73 -39.51
CA ALA A 173 31.74 7.91 -39.05
C ALA A 173 31.04 9.28 -39.25
N PRO A 174 31.48 10.35 -38.55
CA PRO A 174 30.72 11.58 -38.40
C PRO A 174 30.78 12.50 -39.62
N ALA A 175 29.66 13.16 -39.94
CA ALA A 175 29.63 14.35 -40.78
C ALA A 175 28.50 15.31 -40.39
N ASN A 176 28.81 16.60 -40.36
CA ASN A 176 27.92 17.73 -40.06
C ASN A 176 26.72 17.81 -41.05
N PHE A 177 25.57 18.39 -40.64
CA PHE A 177 25.14 19.73 -41.10
C PHE A 177 23.82 20.28 -40.47
N SER A 178 23.90 21.53 -39.99
CA SER A 178 22.89 22.62 -39.86
C SER A 178 21.38 22.37 -39.60
N LEU A 179 20.86 23.04 -38.56
CA LEU A 179 19.45 23.43 -38.41
C LEU A 179 18.93 24.29 -39.58
N LYS A 180 17.64 24.15 -39.91
CA LYS A 180 16.72 25.30 -40.04
C LYS A 180 15.31 24.93 -39.54
N MET A 181 14.78 25.73 -38.61
CA MET A 181 13.34 25.82 -38.38
C MET A 181 12.70 26.77 -39.39
N LYS A 182 11.40 26.60 -39.64
CA LYS A 182 10.33 27.62 -39.65
C LYS A 182 8.98 26.90 -39.78
N ASP A 183 8.09 27.10 -38.81
CA ASP A 183 6.90 27.97 -38.89
C ASP A 183 5.80 27.39 -39.81
N ASP A 184 4.76 26.76 -39.23
CA ASP A 184 3.38 27.29 -39.32
C ASP A 184 2.44 26.54 -38.35
N PRO A 185 1.43 27.21 -37.75
CA PRO A 185 0.31 26.56 -37.09
C PRO A 185 -0.81 26.29 -38.10
N LEU A 186 -1.69 25.33 -37.81
CA LEU A 186 -3.11 25.18 -38.18
C LEU A 186 -3.48 23.73 -37.74
N THR A 187 -4.60 23.43 -37.06
CA THR A 187 -5.97 23.59 -37.56
C THR A 187 -6.07 22.72 -38.83
N GLU A 188 -6.71 21.56 -38.82
CA GLU A 188 -8.13 21.39 -38.54
C GLU A 188 -8.49 19.89 -38.50
N ARG A 189 -9.64 19.58 -37.87
CA ARG A 189 -10.62 18.52 -38.20
C ARG A 189 -10.13 17.13 -38.64
N PHE A 190 -10.46 16.06 -37.90
CA PHE A 190 -11.78 15.39 -37.90
C PHE A 190 -12.15 14.74 -39.25
N ASP A 191 -12.87 13.61 -39.14
CA ASP A 191 -13.33 12.71 -40.20
C ASP A 191 -12.21 11.85 -40.84
N MET A 192 -12.43 10.58 -41.21
CA MET A 192 -13.71 9.85 -41.35
C MET A 192 -13.48 8.31 -41.29
N LEU A 193 -14.54 7.56 -40.94
CA LEU A 193 -14.71 6.10 -41.17
C LEU A 193 -13.73 5.16 -40.41
N GLY A 194 -14.14 4.22 -39.55
CA GLY A 194 -15.47 3.64 -39.32
C GLY A 194 -15.71 2.38 -40.15
N LEU A 195 -15.78 1.23 -39.46
CA LEU A 195 -16.41 -0.07 -39.81
C LEU A 195 -15.51 -1.33 -39.90
N LEU A 196 -15.83 -2.27 -38.99
CA LEU A 196 -15.97 -3.74 -39.16
C LEU A 196 -14.76 -4.70 -39.08
N GLU A 197 -14.84 -5.58 -38.08
CA GLU A 197 -14.36 -6.98 -38.05
C GLU A 197 -15.28 -7.91 -38.91
N PRO A 198 -15.26 -9.27 -38.83
CA PRO A 198 -14.19 -10.25 -38.52
C PRO A 198 -14.13 -11.42 -39.57
N THR A 199 -13.18 -12.37 -39.46
CA THR A 199 -13.43 -13.84 -39.34
C THR A 199 -12.17 -14.74 -39.34
N VAL A 200 -11.89 -15.34 -38.18
CA VAL A 200 -11.54 -16.76 -37.85
C VAL A 200 -11.03 -17.74 -38.94
N GLU A 201 -9.86 -18.37 -38.71
CA GLU A 201 -9.64 -19.82 -38.41
C GLU A 201 -8.15 -20.09 -38.07
N LYS A 202 -7.81 -20.52 -36.84
CA LYS A 202 -7.71 -21.91 -36.29
C LYS A 202 -6.52 -22.76 -36.77
N GLY A 203 -5.51 -22.87 -35.89
CA GLY A 203 -4.46 -23.90 -35.87
C GLY A 203 -4.01 -24.11 -34.41
N ALA A 204 -3.84 -25.36 -33.98
CA ALA A 204 -3.86 -25.75 -32.55
C ALA A 204 -2.47 -25.95 -31.90
N VAL A 205 -2.54 -26.54 -30.67
CA VAL A 205 -1.47 -26.98 -29.76
C VAL A 205 -0.94 -25.84 -28.87
N HIS A 206 -0.98 -25.88 -27.52
CA HIS A 206 -1.45 -26.91 -26.56
C HIS A 206 -2.37 -26.29 -25.48
N ASN A 207 -2.94 -27.12 -24.57
CA ASN A 207 -3.71 -26.68 -23.40
C ASN A 207 -2.95 -26.97 -22.10
N LEU A 208 -2.92 -26.00 -21.18
CA LEU A 208 -3.00 -26.27 -19.73
C LEU A 208 -4.36 -25.76 -19.26
N ARG A 209 -5.39 -26.55 -19.54
CA ARG A 209 -6.71 -26.39 -18.93
C ARG A 209 -6.72 -27.21 -17.63
N ALA A 210 -6.79 -26.53 -16.50
CA ALA A 210 -7.69 -26.99 -15.46
C ALA A 210 -9.03 -26.32 -15.78
N ASP A 211 -9.99 -27.09 -16.30
CA ASP A 211 -11.33 -26.59 -16.57
C ASP A 211 -12.04 -26.33 -15.22
N PHE A 212 -11.99 -25.10 -14.73
CA PHE A 212 -12.93 -24.60 -13.73
C PHE A 212 -13.94 -23.72 -14.44
N SER A 213 -15.15 -24.26 -14.59
CA SER A 213 -16.31 -23.49 -15.00
C SER A 213 -16.66 -22.45 -13.92
N LEU A 214 -17.21 -21.31 -14.33
CA LEU A 214 -17.99 -20.43 -13.45
C LEU A 214 -19.43 -20.95 -13.28
N ASP A 215 -19.57 -22.27 -13.22
CA ASP A 215 -20.72 -22.86 -12.54
C ASP A 215 -20.62 -22.46 -11.07
N ALA A 216 -21.75 -22.13 -10.46
CA ALA A 216 -21.80 -21.74 -9.06
C ALA A 216 -21.02 -22.78 -8.24
N ILE A 217 -20.15 -22.32 -7.33
CA ILE A 217 -19.68 -23.16 -6.25
C ILE A 217 -20.95 -23.58 -5.52
N GLU A 218 -21.41 -24.81 -5.75
CA GLU A 218 -22.37 -25.48 -4.89
C GLU A 218 -21.65 -25.67 -3.57
N ILE A 219 -21.66 -24.63 -2.74
CA ILE A 219 -21.44 -24.74 -1.30
C ILE A 219 -22.33 -25.90 -0.88
N PRO A 220 -21.79 -26.99 -0.32
CA PRO A 220 -22.62 -28.12 0.10
C PRO A 220 -23.50 -27.69 1.27
N LEU A 221 -24.65 -27.07 0.98
CA LEU A 221 -25.65 -26.60 1.94
C LEU A 221 -26.41 -27.77 2.60
N ALA A 222 -25.81 -28.96 2.54
CA ALA A 222 -26.25 -30.24 3.02
C ALA A 222 -25.21 -30.89 3.95
N VAL A 223 -24.45 -30.09 4.71
CA VAL A 223 -23.72 -30.61 5.87
C VAL A 223 -24.75 -31.06 6.91
N SER A 224 -24.89 -32.38 7.04
CA SER A 224 -25.82 -33.02 7.96
C SER A 224 -25.56 -32.59 9.41
N LEU A 225 -26.63 -32.20 10.11
CA LEU A 225 -26.61 -31.82 11.51
C LEU A 225 -26.31 -33.02 12.42
N ALA A 226 -25.02 -33.27 12.65
CA ALA A 226 -24.53 -34.14 13.73
C ALA A 226 -23.52 -33.36 14.58
N ALA A 227 -24.03 -32.58 15.53
CA ALA A 227 -23.21 -31.89 16.52
C ALA A 227 -22.49 -32.92 17.40
N SER A 228 -21.20 -33.13 17.14
CA SER A 228 -20.29 -33.71 18.14
C SER A 228 -19.91 -32.61 19.14
N PRO A 229 -19.77 -32.92 20.44
CA PRO A 229 -19.43 -31.92 21.44
C PRO A 229 -18.06 -31.31 21.16
N THR A 230 -18.03 -30.00 20.92
CA THR A 230 -16.82 -29.22 20.71
C THR A 230 -15.90 -29.36 21.93
N PRO A 231 -14.58 -29.61 21.77
CA PRO A 231 -13.64 -29.52 22.88
C PRO A 231 -13.63 -28.10 23.47
N ALA A 232 -13.25 -27.94 24.73
CA ALA A 232 -13.28 -26.64 25.40
C ALA A 232 -12.22 -25.68 24.79
N GLN A 233 -12.65 -24.81 23.87
CA GLN A 233 -11.81 -23.84 23.14
C GLN A 233 -11.41 -22.61 24.00
N GLY A 234 -11.69 -22.62 25.31
CA GLY A 234 -11.48 -21.46 26.20
C GLY A 234 -12.53 -20.35 26.05
N TYR A 235 -13.44 -20.47 25.09
CA TYR A 235 -14.62 -19.61 24.91
C TYR A 235 -15.82 -20.47 24.44
N VAL A 236 -17.00 -19.85 24.31
CA VAL A 236 -18.22 -20.51 23.81
C VAL A 236 -18.52 -20.02 22.39
N PRO A 237 -18.46 -20.87 21.36
CA PRO A 237 -18.86 -20.51 20.00
C PRO A 237 -20.31 -20.06 19.91
N LEU A 238 -20.59 -19.04 19.09
CA LEU A 238 -21.96 -18.62 18.81
C LEU A 238 -22.66 -19.55 17.81
N PHE A 239 -21.90 -20.13 16.87
CA PHE A 239 -22.40 -21.11 15.91
C PHE A 239 -21.78 -22.49 16.12
N ALA A 240 -22.63 -23.53 16.15
CA ALA A 240 -22.19 -24.94 16.22
C ALA A 240 -21.58 -25.47 14.89
N ASN A 241 -21.67 -24.69 13.81
CA ASN A 241 -20.98 -24.98 12.56
C ASN A 241 -19.66 -24.18 12.53
N PRO A 242 -18.49 -24.85 12.52
CA PRO A 242 -17.20 -24.17 12.60
C PRO A 242 -16.89 -23.28 11.39
N LEU A 243 -17.45 -23.56 10.19
CA LEU A 243 -17.28 -22.67 9.03
C LEU A 243 -18.02 -21.33 9.24
N ILE A 244 -19.23 -21.37 9.80
CA ILE A 244 -20.01 -20.15 10.10
C ILE A 244 -19.35 -19.37 11.24
N GLU A 245 -18.86 -20.07 12.27
CA GLU A 245 -18.12 -19.44 13.37
C GLU A 245 -16.79 -18.82 12.91
N LEU A 246 -16.07 -19.47 11.99
CA LEU A 246 -14.85 -18.93 11.38
C LEU A 246 -15.13 -17.66 10.59
N ILE A 247 -16.16 -17.67 9.73
CA ILE A 247 -16.58 -16.48 8.97
C ILE A 247 -16.99 -15.34 9.93
N ARG A 248 -17.67 -15.65 11.03
CA ARG A 248 -18.00 -14.66 12.08
C ARG A 248 -16.74 -14.04 12.67
N LEU A 249 -15.83 -14.86 13.21
CA LEU A 249 -14.59 -14.41 13.85
C LEU A 249 -13.67 -13.63 12.89
N LEU A 250 -13.60 -14.02 11.61
CA LEU A 250 -12.85 -13.27 10.59
C LEU A 250 -13.50 -11.91 10.28
N ARG A 251 -14.84 -11.79 10.35
CA ARG A 251 -15.50 -10.48 10.23
C ARG A 251 -15.23 -9.61 11.45
N ASP A 252 -15.26 -10.17 12.66
CA ASP A 252 -14.88 -9.47 13.89
C ASP A 252 -13.43 -8.97 13.80
N ALA A 253 -12.50 -9.82 13.33
CA ALA A 253 -11.10 -9.44 13.15
C ALA A 253 -10.95 -8.31 12.12
N ALA A 254 -11.58 -8.41 10.95
CA ALA A 254 -11.55 -7.34 9.95
C ALA A 254 -12.14 -6.02 10.47
N GLU A 255 -13.15 -6.08 11.35
CA GLU A 255 -13.70 -4.89 12.02
C GLU A 255 -12.71 -4.27 13.02
N ILE A 256 -11.99 -5.10 13.79
CA ILE A 256 -10.95 -4.67 14.73
C ILE A 256 -9.76 -4.06 13.99
N GLU A 257 -9.16 -4.75 13.01
CA GLU A 257 -7.95 -4.24 12.33
C GLU A 257 -8.27 -2.93 11.60
N HIS A 258 -9.46 -2.83 10.97
CA HIS A 258 -9.89 -1.56 10.36
C HIS A 258 -10.14 -0.46 11.41
N SER A 259 -10.64 -0.82 12.59
CA SER A 259 -10.83 0.12 13.70
C SER A 259 -9.51 0.60 14.30
N LEU A 260 -8.53 -0.29 14.48
CA LEU A 260 -7.20 0.04 14.99
C LEU A 260 -6.40 0.85 13.95
N LEU A 261 -6.36 0.40 12.70
CA LEU A 261 -5.84 1.14 11.54
C LEU A 261 -6.25 2.62 11.54
N VAL A 262 -7.57 2.88 11.63
CA VAL A 262 -8.11 4.23 11.56
C VAL A 262 -7.76 5.05 12.83
N GLN A 263 -7.75 4.43 14.01
CA GLN A 263 -7.29 5.07 15.25
C GLN A 263 -5.80 5.44 15.18
N TYR A 264 -4.94 4.54 14.70
CA TYR A 264 -3.51 4.76 14.54
C TYR A 264 -3.21 5.84 13.49
N LEU A 265 -3.95 5.88 12.39
CA LEU A 265 -3.87 6.99 11.43
C LEU A 265 -4.28 8.32 12.05
N TYR A 266 -5.41 8.37 12.77
CA TYR A 266 -5.90 9.60 13.41
C TYR A 266 -4.90 10.12 14.45
N ALA A 267 -4.36 9.23 15.30
CA ALA A 267 -3.32 9.57 16.25
C ALA A 267 -2.03 10.05 15.56
N ALA A 268 -1.56 9.36 14.51
CA ALA A 268 -0.38 9.79 13.73
C ALA A 268 -0.56 11.17 13.09
N PHE A 269 -1.75 11.47 12.55
CA PHE A 269 -2.05 12.77 11.94
C PHE A 269 -2.19 13.90 12.97
N SER A 270 -2.47 13.59 14.24
CA SER A 270 -2.45 14.57 15.32
C SER A 270 -1.05 15.04 15.72
N VAL A 271 0.03 14.34 15.32
CA VAL A 271 1.40 14.62 15.76
C VAL A 271 1.98 15.87 15.09
N LYS A 272 2.54 16.78 15.89
CA LYS A 272 3.14 18.05 15.46
C LYS A 272 4.37 17.83 14.59
N CYS A 273 4.22 18.03 13.29
CA CYS A 273 5.32 17.98 12.33
C CYS A 273 5.85 19.40 12.01
N PRO A 274 7.15 19.58 11.75
CA PRO A 274 8.17 18.54 11.59
C PRO A 274 8.86 18.07 12.90
N GLU A 275 8.61 18.72 14.04
CA GLU A 275 9.31 18.43 15.32
C GLU A 275 9.26 16.94 15.71
N TYR A 276 8.07 16.33 15.61
CA TYR A 276 7.84 14.92 15.96
C TYR A 276 7.64 14.03 14.72
N LEU A 277 8.23 14.37 13.57
CA LEU A 277 8.09 13.60 12.33
C LEU A 277 8.54 12.13 12.48
N SER A 278 9.54 11.85 13.31
CA SER A 278 10.01 10.49 13.62
C SER A 278 9.10 9.71 14.58
N LEU A 279 8.11 10.36 15.20
CA LEU A 279 7.04 9.71 15.98
C LEU A 279 5.80 9.48 15.10
N ALA A 280 5.42 10.49 14.31
CA ALA A 280 4.32 10.43 13.36
C ALA A 280 4.57 9.36 12.29
N GLY A 281 5.73 9.43 11.63
CA GLY A 281 6.14 8.54 10.55
C GLY A 281 5.87 9.05 9.14
N TRP A 282 6.16 8.19 8.17
CA TRP A 282 6.04 8.50 6.74
C TRP A 282 5.53 7.30 5.92
N ALA A 283 4.98 7.58 4.73
CA ALA A 283 4.25 6.60 3.92
C ALA A 283 5.13 5.54 3.19
N SER A 284 6.46 5.64 3.30
CA SER A 284 7.44 4.68 2.75
C SER A 284 7.97 3.67 3.78
N HIS A 285 7.23 3.43 4.88
CA HIS A 285 7.46 2.27 5.73
C HIS A 285 7.42 0.97 4.91
N ARG A 286 8.28 0.01 5.27
CA ARG A 286 8.40 -1.29 4.57
C ARG A 286 7.67 -2.36 5.35
N TYR A 287 6.82 -3.11 4.65
CA TYR A 287 6.26 -4.36 5.14
C TYR A 287 7.36 -5.34 5.60
N GLY A 288 7.14 -5.99 6.74
CA GLY A 288 8.02 -7.02 7.29
C GLY A 288 9.27 -6.47 7.99
N GLY A 289 9.15 -5.39 8.77
CA GLY A 289 10.27 -4.96 9.61
C GLY A 289 9.98 -3.80 10.56
N ARG A 290 9.70 -4.14 11.82
CA ARG A 290 9.65 -3.31 13.04
C ARG A 290 9.26 -1.85 12.81
N PRO A 291 7.99 -1.49 13.04
CA PRO A 291 7.55 -0.11 12.91
C PRO A 291 8.29 0.76 13.93
N LEU A 292 8.86 1.85 13.42
CA LEU A 292 9.61 2.83 14.21
C LEU A 292 8.77 4.04 14.61
N HIS A 293 7.52 4.11 14.13
CA HIS A 293 6.64 5.27 14.18
C HIS A 293 5.18 4.86 13.94
N ILE A 294 4.21 5.66 14.39
CA ILE A 294 2.79 5.28 14.47
C ILE A 294 2.18 5.01 13.08
N LEU A 295 2.51 5.80 12.06
CA LEU A 295 2.09 5.54 10.67
C LEU A 295 2.67 4.24 10.09
N GLY A 296 3.65 3.62 10.76
CA GLY A 296 4.27 2.36 10.35
C GLY A 296 3.40 1.19 10.75
N VAL A 297 3.00 1.16 12.03
CA VAL A 297 1.96 0.27 12.56
C VAL A 297 0.69 0.38 11.70
N ALA A 298 0.22 1.60 11.44
CA ALA A 298 -0.94 1.81 10.58
C ALA A 298 -0.76 1.30 9.13
N ILE A 299 0.46 1.14 8.62
CA ILE A 299 0.69 0.52 7.29
C ILE A 299 0.69 -1.00 7.40
N GLU A 300 1.19 -1.57 8.49
CA GLU A 300 1.14 -3.01 8.76
C GLU A 300 -0.31 -3.49 9.01
N GLU A 301 -1.13 -2.71 9.72
CA GLU A 301 -2.58 -2.95 9.86
C GLU A 301 -3.35 -3.01 8.53
N MET A 302 -2.90 -2.29 7.49
CA MET A 302 -3.48 -2.44 6.14
C MET A 302 -3.22 -3.85 5.56
N THR A 303 -2.13 -4.49 5.97
CA THR A 303 -1.78 -5.89 5.62
C THR A 303 -2.62 -6.86 6.42
N HIS A 304 -2.80 -6.63 7.73
CA HIS A 304 -3.66 -7.46 8.58
C HIS A 304 -5.09 -7.49 8.00
N LEU A 305 -5.60 -6.31 7.62
CA LEU A 305 -6.89 -6.16 6.98
C LEU A 305 -6.97 -6.84 5.59
N ASP A 306 -5.89 -6.86 4.80
CA ASP A 306 -5.81 -7.59 3.53
C ASP A 306 -5.77 -9.12 3.74
N VAL A 307 -5.01 -9.61 4.73
CA VAL A 307 -5.01 -11.02 5.12
C VAL A 307 -6.42 -11.45 5.48
N VAL A 308 -7.05 -10.83 6.48
CA VAL A 308 -8.35 -11.27 7.00
C VAL A 308 -9.46 -11.16 5.95
N ASN A 309 -9.50 -10.10 5.13
CA ASN A 309 -10.46 -10.00 4.03
C ASN A 309 -10.18 -10.98 2.88
N GLY A 310 -8.91 -11.28 2.61
CA GLY A 310 -8.51 -12.34 1.68
C GLY A 310 -9.06 -13.70 2.14
N LEU A 311 -8.90 -14.03 3.43
CA LEU A 311 -9.44 -15.26 4.03
C LEU A 311 -10.98 -15.32 3.92
N LEU A 312 -11.69 -14.22 4.18
CA LEU A 312 -13.15 -14.15 3.99
C LEU A 312 -13.55 -14.45 2.54
N VAL A 313 -12.89 -13.85 1.56
CA VAL A 313 -13.19 -14.06 0.13
C VAL A 313 -12.82 -15.47 -0.33
N GLU A 314 -11.74 -16.07 0.19
CA GLU A 314 -11.38 -17.46 -0.07
C GLU A 314 -12.45 -18.45 0.44
N LEU A 315 -13.19 -18.13 1.51
CA LEU A 315 -14.37 -18.90 1.99
C LEU A 315 -15.69 -18.55 1.27
N GLY A 316 -15.66 -17.68 0.26
CA GLY A 316 -16.85 -17.20 -0.45
C GLY A 316 -17.70 -16.18 0.35
N ALA A 317 -17.19 -15.64 1.45
CA ALA A 317 -17.84 -14.55 2.18
C ALA A 317 -17.51 -13.19 1.53
N GLY A 318 -18.41 -12.22 1.71
CA GLY A 318 -18.13 -10.84 1.31
C GLY A 318 -17.08 -10.19 2.22
N PRO A 319 -16.20 -9.32 1.69
CA PRO A 319 -15.30 -8.50 2.51
C PRO A 319 -16.05 -7.72 3.60
N HIS A 320 -15.37 -7.50 4.71
CA HIS A 320 -15.86 -6.68 5.80
C HIS A 320 -14.92 -5.49 6.03
N LEU A 321 -15.43 -4.31 5.66
CA LEU A 321 -14.80 -3.01 5.89
C LEU A 321 -15.67 -2.15 6.81
N GLY A 322 -16.57 -2.78 7.57
CA GLY A 322 -17.24 -2.12 8.67
C GLY A 322 -16.25 -1.64 9.73
N ARG A 323 -16.77 -0.85 10.66
CA ARG A 323 -16.18 -0.58 11.97
C ARG A 323 -17.33 -0.63 12.97
N GLN A 324 -17.01 -0.92 14.23
CA GLN A 324 -18.02 -1.05 15.28
C GLN A 324 -18.99 0.14 15.26
N GLN A 325 -20.26 -0.15 14.95
CA GLN A 325 -21.37 0.77 15.15
C GLN A 325 -22.28 0.22 16.23
N PHE A 326 -22.61 1.12 17.16
CA PHE A 326 -23.39 0.95 18.38
C PHE A 326 -24.46 -0.19 18.34
N PRO A 327 -24.53 -1.07 19.36
CA PRO A 327 -23.86 -1.01 20.66
C PRO A 327 -22.44 -1.62 20.70
N TYR A 328 -21.70 -1.28 21.76
CA TYR A 328 -20.34 -1.77 22.04
C TYR A 328 -20.33 -3.24 22.48
N GLU A 329 -19.68 -4.11 21.70
CA GLU A 329 -19.50 -5.53 22.02
C GLU A 329 -18.26 -5.75 22.91
N GLN A 330 -18.49 -5.89 24.22
CA GLN A 330 -17.43 -6.06 25.22
C GLN A 330 -16.66 -7.37 25.00
N ASP A 331 -17.29 -8.44 24.56
CA ASP A 331 -16.67 -9.77 24.43
C ASP A 331 -15.63 -9.86 23.29
N ILE A 332 -15.49 -8.78 22.51
CA ILE A 332 -14.57 -8.65 21.36
C ILE A 332 -13.63 -7.46 21.55
N TYR A 333 -14.16 -6.27 21.88
CA TYR A 333 -13.36 -5.05 21.92
C TYR A 333 -12.82 -4.72 23.33
N PRO A 334 -11.55 -4.28 23.45
CA PRO A 334 -11.00 -3.78 24.71
C PRO A 334 -11.65 -2.48 25.21
N PHE A 335 -11.97 -1.58 24.28
CA PHE A 335 -12.49 -0.24 24.53
C PHE A 335 -13.55 0.12 23.48
N ALA A 336 -14.49 0.99 23.84
CA ALA A 336 -15.42 1.56 22.87
C ALA A 336 -14.65 2.38 21.81
N PHE A 337 -14.99 2.19 20.54
CA PHE A 337 -14.35 2.89 19.43
C PHE A 337 -14.47 4.42 19.57
N ALA A 338 -13.33 5.13 19.52
CA ALA A 338 -13.25 6.58 19.50
C ALA A 338 -12.07 7.04 18.64
N LEU A 339 -12.23 8.16 17.94
CA LEU A 339 -11.12 8.84 17.27
C LEU A 339 -10.53 9.86 18.24
N GLU A 340 -9.30 9.67 18.68
CA GLU A 340 -8.65 10.49 19.69
C GLU A 340 -7.24 10.90 19.23
N ALA A 341 -6.86 12.16 19.49
CA ALA A 341 -5.51 12.64 19.24
C ALA A 341 -4.50 11.92 20.15
N LEU A 342 -3.26 11.81 19.72
CA LEU A 342 -2.22 11.09 20.44
C LEU A 342 -2.01 11.69 21.84
N SER A 343 -2.34 10.93 22.88
CA SER A 343 -2.12 11.26 24.28
C SER A 343 -1.57 10.06 25.03
N LEU A 344 -1.21 10.22 26.31
CA LEU A 344 -0.76 9.08 27.12
C LEU A 344 -1.89 8.05 27.32
N GLU A 345 -3.15 8.50 27.39
CA GLU A 345 -4.34 7.66 27.48
C GLU A 345 -4.57 6.86 26.19
N THR A 346 -4.40 7.47 25.00
CA THR A 346 -4.54 6.71 23.74
C THR A 346 -3.40 5.73 23.55
N VAL A 347 -2.16 6.12 23.87
CA VAL A 347 -1.02 5.21 23.82
C VAL A 347 -1.18 4.08 24.84
N ALA A 348 -1.74 4.34 26.02
CA ALA A 348 -2.07 3.29 26.99
C ALA A 348 -3.08 2.28 26.42
N LYS A 349 -4.11 2.74 25.70
CA LYS A 349 -5.02 1.84 24.95
C LYS A 349 -4.24 0.99 23.96
N TYR A 350 -3.37 1.59 23.15
CA TYR A 350 -2.62 0.89 22.10
C TYR A 350 -1.63 -0.14 22.69
N VAL A 351 -0.92 0.20 23.77
CA VAL A 351 -0.11 -0.76 24.53
C VAL A 351 -0.95 -1.94 25.01
N TYR A 352 -2.17 -1.68 25.50
CA TYR A 352 -3.03 -2.74 26.03
C TYR A 352 -3.59 -3.66 24.95
N VAL A 353 -4.05 -3.12 23.80
CA VAL A 353 -4.67 -3.94 22.75
C VAL A 353 -3.66 -4.87 22.06
N GLU A 354 -2.44 -4.37 21.83
CA GLU A 354 -1.34 -5.11 21.20
C GLU A 354 -0.56 -6.00 22.17
N ALA A 355 -0.79 -5.91 23.49
CA ALA A 355 0.01 -6.67 24.44
C ALA A 355 -0.19 -8.19 24.31
N PRO A 356 0.90 -8.98 24.37
CA PRO A 356 0.81 -10.38 24.78
C PRO A 356 0.12 -10.52 26.14
N ALA A 357 -0.62 -11.62 26.34
CA ALA A 357 -1.40 -11.84 27.56
C ALA A 357 -0.56 -11.94 28.84
N ASP A 358 0.64 -12.51 28.75
CA ASP A 358 1.60 -12.62 29.86
C ASP A 358 2.29 -11.28 30.17
N SER A 359 2.65 -10.53 29.13
CA SER A 359 3.49 -9.33 29.18
C SER A 359 2.86 -8.12 29.89
N ILE A 360 1.55 -8.16 30.17
CA ILE A 360 0.86 -7.17 31.01
C ILE A 360 0.04 -7.79 32.15
N SER A 361 0.22 -9.08 32.43
CA SER A 361 -0.49 -9.81 33.49
C SER A 361 -0.10 -9.32 34.88
N PRO A 362 -1.01 -8.76 35.70
CA PRO A 362 -0.67 -8.23 37.03
C PRO A 362 -0.20 -9.27 38.05
N GLU A 363 -0.34 -10.57 37.74
CA GLU A 363 -0.02 -11.68 38.64
C GLU A 363 1.31 -12.37 38.30
N GLN A 364 1.97 -12.00 37.19
CA GLN A 364 3.06 -12.79 36.58
C GLN A 364 4.36 -12.00 36.32
N GLN A 365 4.50 -10.80 36.88
CA GLN A 365 5.59 -9.87 36.53
C GLN A 365 6.65 -9.69 37.63
N ASP A 366 7.89 -9.50 37.18
CA ASP A 366 9.02 -9.13 38.05
C ASP A 366 8.94 -7.66 38.48
N SER A 367 9.65 -7.31 39.57
CA SER A 367 9.54 -5.99 40.24
C SER A 367 9.84 -4.74 39.39
N ALA A 368 10.44 -4.91 38.20
CA ALA A 368 10.71 -3.82 37.26
C ALA A 368 9.51 -3.56 36.32
N ASP A 369 9.00 -4.61 35.67
CA ASP A 369 7.84 -4.53 34.78
C ASP A 369 6.54 -4.30 35.54
N GLN A 370 6.44 -4.70 36.81
CA GLN A 370 5.30 -4.38 37.67
C GLN A 370 4.96 -2.88 37.68
N LYS A 371 5.95 -1.98 37.69
CA LYS A 371 5.70 -0.53 37.66
C LYS A 371 5.07 -0.05 36.36
N PHE A 372 5.48 -0.65 35.24
CA PHE A 372 4.90 -0.38 33.93
C PHE A 372 3.45 -0.87 33.89
N VAL A 373 3.18 -2.08 34.39
CA VAL A 373 1.83 -2.63 34.50
C VAL A 373 0.96 -1.79 35.44
N ASP A 374 1.45 -1.40 36.63
CA ASP A 374 0.72 -0.55 37.57
C ASP A 374 0.36 0.81 36.95
N GLN A 375 1.29 1.43 36.20
CA GLN A 375 1.04 2.71 35.50
C GLN A 375 0.03 2.53 34.37
N LEU A 376 0.20 1.51 33.53
CA LEU A 376 -0.71 1.16 32.44
C LEU A 376 -2.12 0.91 32.98
N TYR A 377 -2.23 0.14 34.07
CA TYR A 377 -3.52 -0.15 34.66
C TYR A 377 -4.14 1.05 35.38
N GLY A 378 -3.34 1.90 36.02
CA GLY A 378 -3.79 3.11 36.71
C GLY A 378 -4.38 4.18 35.79
N ILE A 379 -3.77 4.41 34.62
CA ILE A 379 -4.30 5.35 33.60
C ILE A 379 -5.62 4.85 33.02
N LEU A 380 -5.68 3.55 32.77
CA LEU A 380 -6.55 2.96 31.75
C LEU A 380 -7.78 2.25 32.38
N GLY A 381 -8.01 2.44 33.68
CA GLY A 381 -9.26 2.12 34.38
C GLY A 381 -9.56 0.63 34.61
N THR A 382 -10.83 0.30 34.89
CA THR A 382 -11.23 -1.03 35.41
C THR A 382 -11.85 -1.99 34.41
N ALA A 383 -12.30 -1.53 33.23
CA ALA A 383 -13.06 -2.35 32.28
C ALA A 383 -12.25 -2.61 31.00
N ARG A 384 -11.66 -3.80 30.87
CA ARG A 384 -10.88 -4.23 29.69
C ARG A 384 -11.01 -5.75 29.46
N PRO A 385 -11.88 -6.18 28.54
CA PRO A 385 -12.20 -7.60 28.38
C PRO A 385 -11.30 -8.39 27.41
N ASN A 386 -10.60 -7.75 26.46
CA ASN A 386 -9.86 -8.45 25.39
C ASN A 386 -8.56 -7.76 24.95
N GLN A 387 -7.65 -8.55 24.38
CA GLN A 387 -6.49 -8.12 23.57
C GLN A 387 -6.67 -8.67 22.14
N VAL A 388 -6.05 -8.06 21.13
CA VAL A 388 -6.23 -8.48 19.71
C VAL A 388 -5.85 -9.95 19.50
N GLY A 389 -4.69 -10.36 20.03
CA GLY A 389 -4.24 -11.75 19.95
C GLY A 389 -5.18 -12.78 20.61
N SER A 390 -6.09 -12.36 21.51
CA SER A 390 -7.12 -13.25 22.06
C SER A 390 -8.09 -13.73 20.97
N LEU A 391 -8.42 -12.86 20.01
CA LEU A 391 -9.29 -13.20 18.89
C LEU A 391 -8.61 -14.15 17.92
N TYR A 392 -7.35 -13.89 17.57
CA TYR A 392 -6.58 -14.78 16.70
C TYR A 392 -6.43 -16.20 17.27
N ARG A 393 -6.22 -16.33 18.58
CA ARG A 393 -6.25 -17.64 19.27
C ARG A 393 -7.61 -18.35 19.17
N LYS A 394 -8.73 -17.62 19.16
CA LYS A 394 -10.07 -18.20 18.92
C LYS A 394 -10.20 -18.69 17.46
N ILE A 395 -9.72 -17.89 16.49
CA ILE A 395 -9.69 -18.24 15.06
C ILE A 395 -8.85 -19.51 14.81
N GLU A 396 -7.63 -19.59 15.37
CA GLU A 396 -6.76 -20.76 15.30
C GLU A 396 -7.45 -22.03 15.83
N ALA A 397 -8.20 -21.92 16.93
CA ALA A 397 -8.92 -23.04 17.53
C ALA A 397 -10.07 -23.57 16.64
N VAL A 398 -10.82 -22.68 15.98
CA VAL A 398 -11.86 -23.06 15.01
C VAL A 398 -11.25 -23.62 13.73
N ILE A 399 -10.12 -23.06 13.26
CA ILE A 399 -9.37 -23.60 12.13
C ILE A 399 -8.89 -25.03 12.41
N ALA A 400 -8.37 -25.31 13.60
CA ALA A 400 -7.94 -26.65 13.99
C ALA A 400 -9.11 -27.64 14.01
N GLU A 401 -10.28 -27.23 14.49
CA GLU A 401 -11.51 -28.03 14.42
C GLU A 401 -11.97 -28.26 12.97
N LEU A 402 -11.99 -27.22 12.13
CA LEU A 402 -12.42 -27.31 10.74
C LEU A 402 -11.49 -28.22 9.92
N ARG A 403 -10.17 -28.08 10.09
CA ARG A 403 -9.14 -28.97 9.50
C ARG A 403 -9.33 -30.44 9.88
N SER A 404 -9.80 -30.73 11.09
CA SER A 404 -10.07 -32.10 11.54
C SER A 404 -11.31 -32.73 10.89
N ARG A 405 -12.25 -31.90 10.40
CA ARG A 405 -13.52 -32.32 9.80
C ARG A 405 -13.44 -32.35 8.26
N GLU A 406 -12.83 -31.33 7.68
CA GLU A 406 -12.80 -31.05 6.23
C GLU A 406 -11.37 -30.62 5.82
N PRO A 407 -10.38 -31.55 5.82
CA PRO A 407 -8.95 -31.22 5.66
C PRO A 407 -8.58 -30.62 4.30
N ASP A 408 -9.39 -30.85 3.27
CA ASP A 408 -9.16 -30.39 1.89
C ASP A 408 -9.93 -29.09 1.54
N LEU A 409 -10.61 -28.45 2.51
CA LEU A 409 -11.46 -27.27 2.28
C LEU A 409 -10.66 -26.04 1.80
N ILE A 410 -9.49 -25.81 2.40
CA ILE A 410 -8.57 -24.68 2.16
C ILE A 410 -7.13 -25.08 2.49
N ASP A 411 -6.14 -24.28 2.08
CA ASP A 411 -4.74 -24.45 2.49
C ASP A 411 -4.53 -23.98 3.94
N PHE A 412 -4.89 -24.85 4.89
CA PHE A 412 -4.81 -24.56 6.32
C PHE A 412 -3.39 -24.22 6.81
N ASP A 413 -2.35 -24.77 6.20
CA ASP A 413 -0.96 -24.50 6.61
C ASP A 413 -0.50 -23.11 6.16
N LEU A 414 -0.88 -22.68 4.95
CA LEU A 414 -0.68 -21.29 4.49
C LEU A 414 -1.49 -20.30 5.32
N TRP A 415 -2.73 -20.65 5.66
CA TRP A 415 -3.63 -19.82 6.47
C TRP A 415 -3.11 -19.59 7.88
N LEU A 416 -2.76 -20.67 8.60
CA LEU A 416 -2.22 -20.58 9.96
C LEU A 416 -0.92 -19.75 9.98
N LYS A 417 -0.04 -19.92 8.99
CA LYS A 417 1.17 -19.10 8.85
C LYS A 417 0.85 -17.60 8.69
N ARG A 418 -0.11 -17.23 7.84
CA ARG A 418 -0.51 -15.82 7.65
C ARG A 418 -1.09 -15.20 8.92
N LEU A 419 -1.92 -15.97 9.65
CA LEU A 419 -2.53 -15.51 10.91
C LEU A 419 -1.50 -15.41 12.04
N GLU A 420 -0.52 -16.30 12.08
CA GLU A 420 0.62 -16.22 13.00
C GLU A 420 1.50 -14.99 12.70
N GLU A 421 1.76 -14.68 11.43
CA GLU A 421 2.48 -13.46 11.01
C GLU A 421 1.77 -12.20 11.53
N VAL A 422 0.46 -12.06 11.27
CA VAL A 422 -0.37 -10.95 11.79
C VAL A 422 -0.30 -10.83 13.32
N ARG A 423 -0.51 -11.94 14.03
CA ARG A 423 -0.48 -11.95 15.50
C ARG A 423 0.90 -11.54 16.04
N ILE A 424 2.00 -11.95 15.40
CA ILE A 424 3.36 -11.63 15.83
C ILE A 424 3.71 -10.16 15.56
N GLU A 425 3.27 -9.59 14.43
CA GLU A 425 3.48 -8.16 14.11
C GLU A 425 2.86 -7.27 15.23
N GLY A 426 1.61 -7.53 15.62
CA GLY A 426 0.96 -6.89 16.78
C GLY A 426 1.64 -7.20 18.13
N GLU A 427 1.62 -8.47 18.56
CA GLU A 427 2.05 -8.91 19.90
C GLU A 427 3.55 -8.68 20.19
N ALA A 428 4.41 -8.51 19.16
CA ALA A 428 5.84 -8.26 19.37
C ALA A 428 6.31 -6.88 18.89
N GLU A 429 5.91 -6.44 17.69
CA GLU A 429 6.55 -5.27 17.06
C GLU A 429 5.76 -3.99 17.36
N HIS A 430 4.43 -4.03 17.31
CA HIS A 430 3.57 -2.90 17.64
C HIS A 430 3.55 -2.64 19.14
N PHE A 431 3.41 -3.69 19.95
CA PHE A 431 3.49 -3.61 21.41
C PHE A 431 4.75 -2.90 21.90
N GLU A 432 5.94 -3.30 21.43
CA GLU A 432 7.20 -2.68 21.86
C GLU A 432 7.34 -1.22 21.39
N LEU A 433 6.83 -0.88 20.20
CA LEU A 433 6.78 0.52 19.77
C LEU A 433 5.90 1.35 20.71
N PHE A 434 4.64 0.95 20.93
CA PHE A 434 3.73 1.69 21.80
C PHE A 434 4.22 1.72 23.25
N LYS A 435 4.81 0.63 23.76
CA LYS A 435 5.43 0.58 25.10
C LYS A 435 6.57 1.60 25.23
N SER A 436 7.39 1.77 24.19
CA SER A 436 8.46 2.79 24.19
C SER A 436 7.92 4.23 24.18
N ILE A 437 6.80 4.47 23.48
CA ILE A 437 6.12 5.78 23.44
C ILE A 437 5.47 6.09 24.80
N PHE A 438 4.80 5.09 25.39
CA PHE A 438 4.16 5.16 26.71
C PHE A 438 5.15 5.48 27.84
N LEU A 439 6.30 4.80 27.84
CA LEU A 439 7.37 4.99 28.83
C LEU A 439 8.21 6.25 28.56
N GLY A 440 7.98 6.99 27.47
CA GLY A 440 8.78 8.15 27.08
C GLY A 440 10.22 7.80 26.69
N THR A 441 10.50 6.53 26.34
CA THR A 441 11.83 6.03 25.95
C THR A 441 12.04 6.02 24.43
N HIS A 442 10.97 6.23 23.64
CA HIS A 442 11.06 6.41 22.20
C HIS A 442 11.95 7.60 21.84
N SER A 443 12.86 7.42 20.88
CA SER A 443 13.91 8.39 20.55
C SER A 443 13.43 9.76 20.04
N ALA A 444 12.14 9.89 19.68
CA ALA A 444 11.54 11.16 19.29
C ALA A 444 11.01 11.98 20.49
N LEU A 445 10.94 11.40 21.69
CA LEU A 445 10.43 12.05 22.90
C LEU A 445 11.59 12.55 23.79
N PRO A 446 11.44 13.70 24.46
CA PRO A 446 12.47 14.20 25.39
C PRO A 446 12.52 13.41 26.71
N GLY A 447 11.39 12.80 27.10
CA GLY A 447 11.20 12.04 28.33
C GLY A 447 9.70 11.79 28.60
N PRO A 448 9.33 11.00 29.61
CA PRO A 448 7.94 10.69 29.95
C PRO A 448 7.12 11.91 30.42
N GLU A 449 7.78 12.95 30.92
CA GLU A 449 7.13 14.20 31.36
C GLU A 449 6.45 14.98 30.22
N VAL A 450 6.80 14.67 28.96
CA VAL A 450 6.24 15.27 27.75
C VAL A 450 4.71 15.15 27.66
N TRP A 451 4.15 14.13 28.30
CA TRP A 451 2.73 13.82 28.35
C TRP A 451 1.93 14.67 29.36
N THR A 452 2.60 15.50 30.16
CA THR A 452 1.93 16.36 31.14
C THR A 452 1.04 17.39 30.43
N THR A 453 -0.21 17.55 30.87
CA THR A 453 -1.14 18.54 30.30
C THR A 453 -0.52 19.94 30.33
N GLY A 454 -0.47 20.60 29.17
CA GLY A 454 0.14 21.92 29.03
C GLY A 454 1.67 21.94 28.93
N HIS A 455 2.33 20.79 28.78
CA HIS A 455 3.77 20.74 28.52
C HIS A 455 4.12 21.49 27.21
N PRO A 456 5.13 22.38 27.17
CA PRO A 456 5.45 23.17 25.97
C PRO A 456 5.77 22.32 24.73
N HIS A 457 6.37 21.15 24.95
CA HIS A 457 6.73 20.17 23.93
C HIS A 457 5.74 19.00 23.84
N PHE A 458 4.48 19.17 24.24
CA PHE A 458 3.46 18.12 24.08
C PHE A 458 3.33 17.72 22.59
N PRO A 459 3.45 16.44 22.21
CA PRO A 459 3.83 16.04 20.85
C PRO A 459 2.72 16.16 19.80
N SER A 460 1.47 16.36 20.21
CA SER A 460 0.30 16.39 19.33
C SER A 460 -0.51 17.70 19.43
N HIS A 461 -1.32 17.93 18.41
CA HIS A 461 -2.38 18.93 18.38
C HIS A 461 -3.58 18.44 19.21
N GLU A 462 -4.21 19.35 19.95
CA GLU A 462 -5.55 19.10 20.50
C GLU A 462 -6.54 19.14 19.33
N LEU A 463 -7.22 18.02 19.06
CA LEU A 463 -8.14 17.87 17.94
C LEU A 463 -9.58 17.78 18.41
N ARG A 464 -10.47 18.49 17.70
CA ARG A 464 -11.92 18.32 17.84
C ARG A 464 -12.41 17.16 16.98
N VAL A 465 -13.32 16.39 17.55
CA VAL A 465 -14.04 15.31 16.87
C VAL A 465 -15.44 15.83 16.51
N GLU A 466 -15.52 16.64 15.46
CA GLU A 466 -16.80 17.06 14.87
C GLU A 466 -17.14 16.21 13.63
N THR A 467 -17.78 15.08 13.86
CA THR A 467 -18.33 14.20 12.82
C THR A 467 -19.65 14.77 12.28
N GLY A 468 -19.54 15.84 11.48
CA GLY A 468 -20.69 16.51 10.92
C GLY A 468 -20.37 17.47 9.77
N LEU A 469 -21.18 17.39 8.71
CA LEU A 469 -21.44 18.54 7.87
C LEU A 469 -22.26 19.56 8.67
N PRO A 470 -22.07 20.88 8.46
CA PRO A 470 -22.91 21.89 9.11
C PRO A 470 -24.40 21.66 8.78
N PRO A 471 -25.33 21.97 9.70
CA PRO A 471 -26.75 21.76 9.49
C PRO A 471 -27.26 22.43 8.20
N ALA A 472 -28.10 21.73 7.45
CA ALA A 472 -28.62 22.22 6.18
C ALA A 472 -29.42 23.52 6.38
N GLY A 473 -28.92 24.62 5.83
CA GLY A 473 -29.54 25.95 5.89
C GLY A 473 -28.81 26.98 6.76
N GLU A 474 -27.69 26.62 7.41
CA GLU A 474 -26.83 27.59 8.08
C GLU A 474 -25.81 28.23 7.12
N ASP A 475 -25.58 29.54 7.25
CA ASP A 475 -24.50 30.23 6.53
C ASP A 475 -23.14 29.71 7.03
N VAL A 476 -22.45 28.96 6.18
CA VAL A 476 -21.09 28.47 6.42
C VAL A 476 -20.11 29.65 6.30
N LYS A 477 -19.89 30.35 7.41
CA LYS A 477 -19.03 31.56 7.49
C LYS A 477 -17.56 31.30 7.13
N ASP A 478 -17.11 30.05 7.26
CA ASP A 478 -15.82 29.56 6.79
C ASP A 478 -16.01 28.20 6.13
N GLU A 479 -15.92 28.16 4.81
CA GLU A 479 -16.09 26.92 4.02
C GLU A 479 -14.87 25.99 4.06
N LEU A 480 -13.70 26.44 4.57
CA LEU A 480 -12.46 25.67 4.52
C LEU A 480 -12.57 24.31 5.22
N LEU A 481 -12.97 24.31 6.50
CA LEU A 481 -13.03 23.09 7.30
C LEU A 481 -14.12 22.13 6.81
N PRO A 482 -15.37 22.57 6.51
CA PRO A 482 -16.38 21.69 5.92
C PRO A 482 -15.97 21.12 4.55
N ALA A 483 -15.28 21.89 3.71
CA ALA A 483 -14.77 21.41 2.43
C ALA A 483 -13.71 20.31 2.61
N LEU A 484 -12.73 20.53 3.49
CA LEU A 484 -11.69 19.54 3.79
C LEU A 484 -12.27 18.27 4.43
N ARG A 485 -13.17 18.40 5.42
CA ARG A 485 -13.88 17.25 6.01
C ARG A 485 -14.64 16.44 4.95
N HIS A 486 -15.36 17.12 4.05
CA HIS A 486 -16.14 16.48 2.99
C HIS A 486 -15.26 15.71 1.98
N ILE A 487 -14.19 16.34 1.46
CA ILE A 487 -13.28 15.67 0.52
C ILE A 487 -12.50 14.55 1.20
N GLY A 488 -12.17 14.70 2.50
CA GLY A 488 -11.58 13.65 3.32
C GLY A 488 -12.46 12.41 3.41
N ASN A 489 -13.75 12.60 3.73
CA ASN A 489 -14.73 11.51 3.74
C ASN A 489 -14.91 10.85 2.36
N LEU A 490 -15.06 11.62 1.29
CA LEU A 490 -15.16 11.06 -0.07
C LEU A 490 -13.93 10.18 -0.42
N ASN A 491 -12.72 10.63 -0.06
CA ASN A 491 -11.50 9.84 -0.25
C ASN A 491 -11.49 8.58 0.62
N TYR A 492 -11.86 8.66 1.90
CA TYR A 492 -11.92 7.50 2.80
C TYR A 492 -12.97 6.47 2.33
N TRP A 493 -14.16 6.92 1.92
CA TRP A 493 -15.19 6.05 1.36
C TRP A 493 -14.73 5.38 0.06
N ALA A 494 -14.07 6.12 -0.83
CA ALA A 494 -13.48 5.56 -2.03
C ALA A 494 -12.39 4.52 -1.71
N VAL A 495 -11.51 4.76 -0.71
CA VAL A 495 -10.54 3.76 -0.22
C VAL A 495 -11.25 2.47 0.15
N CYS A 496 -12.29 2.51 0.99
CA CYS A 496 -13.00 1.31 1.42
C CYS A 496 -13.74 0.61 0.25
N MET A 497 -14.42 1.36 -0.63
CA MET A 497 -15.07 0.76 -1.82
C MET A 497 -14.04 0.13 -2.78
N LEU A 498 -12.88 0.77 -2.98
CA LEU A 498 -11.78 0.22 -3.76
C LEU A 498 -11.20 -1.05 -3.12
N LEU A 499 -11.08 -1.11 -1.78
CA LEU A 499 -10.63 -2.30 -1.07
C LEU A 499 -11.59 -3.47 -1.25
N ASP A 500 -12.90 -3.31 -1.02
CA ASP A 500 -13.90 -4.35 -1.29
C ASP A 500 -13.78 -4.89 -2.73
N GLN A 501 -13.70 -4.00 -3.71
CA GLN A 501 -13.55 -4.36 -5.12
C GLN A 501 -12.18 -4.97 -5.45
N SER A 502 -11.16 -4.70 -4.64
CA SER A 502 -9.80 -5.23 -4.75
C SER A 502 -9.72 -6.66 -4.23
N TYR A 503 -10.25 -6.95 -3.03
CA TYR A 503 -10.26 -8.28 -2.43
C TYR A 503 -10.97 -9.28 -3.34
N ARG A 504 -12.18 -8.93 -3.82
CA ARG A 504 -12.95 -9.70 -4.82
C ARG A 504 -12.20 -9.96 -6.13
N ARG A 505 -11.18 -9.15 -6.46
CA ARG A 505 -10.43 -9.19 -7.73
C ARG A 505 -8.92 -9.40 -7.55
N ARG A 506 -8.52 -10.13 -6.50
CA ARG A 506 -7.13 -10.53 -6.23
C ARG A 506 -6.16 -9.34 -6.25
N GLY A 507 -6.52 -8.28 -5.52
CA GLY A 507 -5.66 -7.12 -5.32
C GLY A 507 -5.69 -6.05 -6.42
N ARG A 508 -6.64 -6.11 -7.37
CA ARG A 508 -6.66 -5.23 -8.56
C ARG A 508 -6.61 -3.72 -8.24
N TYR A 509 -7.18 -3.29 -7.10
CA TYR A 509 -7.31 -1.87 -6.74
C TYR A 509 -6.56 -1.47 -5.46
N HIS A 510 -5.71 -2.34 -4.88
CA HIS A 510 -4.90 -1.98 -3.71
C HIS A 510 -4.01 -0.76 -3.96
N ASN A 511 -3.44 -0.63 -5.15
CA ASN A 511 -2.65 0.55 -5.51
C ASN A 511 -3.50 1.83 -5.54
N ALA A 512 -4.70 1.79 -6.13
CA ALA A 512 -5.61 2.93 -6.16
C ALA A 512 -6.01 3.36 -4.75
N SER A 513 -6.45 2.41 -3.92
CA SER A 513 -6.77 2.64 -2.50
C SER A 513 -5.59 3.25 -1.74
N ARG A 514 -4.40 2.66 -1.85
CA ARG A 514 -3.17 3.19 -1.23
C ARG A 514 -2.83 4.61 -1.70
N ARG A 515 -3.04 4.96 -2.98
CA ARG A 515 -2.83 6.34 -3.46
C ARG A 515 -3.78 7.33 -2.78
N HIS A 516 -5.07 7.02 -2.70
CA HIS A 516 -6.06 7.89 -2.04
C HIS A 516 -5.72 8.10 -0.56
N MET A 517 -5.31 7.04 0.13
CA MET A 517 -4.94 7.10 1.55
C MET A 517 -3.62 7.85 1.82
N THR A 518 -2.57 7.55 1.06
CA THR A 518 -1.22 8.13 1.29
C THR A 518 -1.00 9.50 0.65
N GLY A 519 -1.82 9.90 -0.32
CA GLY A 519 -1.80 11.21 -0.96
C GLY A 519 -2.91 12.12 -0.44
N PRO A 520 -4.08 12.21 -1.13
CA PRO A 520 -5.21 13.07 -0.76
C PRO A 520 -5.58 13.06 0.73
N LEU A 521 -5.82 11.88 1.31
CA LEU A 521 -6.33 11.76 2.67
C LEU A 521 -5.28 12.21 3.71
N ARG A 522 -4.01 11.84 3.51
CA ARG A 522 -2.88 12.31 4.32
C ARG A 522 -2.76 13.84 4.28
N SER A 523 -2.80 14.43 3.08
CA SER A 523 -2.70 15.88 2.87
C SER A 523 -3.84 16.63 3.58
N ILE A 524 -5.08 16.15 3.44
CA ILE A 524 -6.25 16.70 4.14
C ILE A 524 -6.11 16.56 5.65
N ALA A 525 -5.70 15.39 6.16
CA ALA A 525 -5.58 15.15 7.59
C ALA A 525 -4.52 16.05 8.24
N SER A 526 -3.36 16.20 7.61
CA SER A 526 -2.33 17.14 8.07
C SER A 526 -2.81 18.60 8.03
N ALA A 527 -3.60 19.00 7.03
CA ALA A 527 -4.16 20.34 6.98
C ALA A 527 -5.21 20.59 8.07
N LEU A 528 -6.13 19.64 8.30
CA LEU A 528 -7.14 19.72 9.36
C LEU A 528 -6.49 19.81 10.76
N ALA A 529 -5.44 19.01 11.02
CA ALA A 529 -4.73 19.03 12.30
C ALA A 529 -4.12 20.40 12.64
N LEU A 530 -3.62 21.15 11.64
CA LEU A 530 -3.12 22.52 11.81
C LEU A 530 -4.21 23.52 12.24
N HIS A 531 -5.48 23.20 11.98
CA HIS A 531 -6.64 23.97 12.41
C HIS A 531 -7.28 23.45 13.72
N GLY A 532 -6.70 22.42 14.35
CA GLY A 532 -7.26 21.79 15.55
C GLY A 532 -8.42 20.82 15.27
N GLU A 533 -8.51 20.31 14.04
CA GLU A 533 -9.60 19.46 13.57
C GLU A 533 -9.13 18.05 13.21
N GLY A 534 -9.92 17.05 13.58
CA GLY A 534 -9.70 15.68 13.14
C GLY A 534 -10.04 15.45 11.68
N VAL A 535 -9.34 14.53 11.03
CA VAL A 535 -9.86 13.89 9.81
C VAL A 535 -11.08 13.03 10.21
N PRO A 536 -12.26 13.24 9.61
CA PRO A 536 -13.50 12.68 10.14
C PRO A 536 -13.54 11.15 10.12
N PHE A 537 -13.00 10.51 9.08
CA PHE A 537 -13.11 9.07 8.85
C PHE A 537 -14.56 8.57 9.11
N ASP A 538 -15.57 9.28 8.62
CA ASP A 538 -16.96 8.90 8.90
C ASP A 538 -17.26 7.56 8.22
N ALA A 539 -17.97 6.67 8.91
CA ALA A 539 -18.44 5.43 8.30
C ALA A 539 -19.56 5.74 7.30
N LEU A 540 -19.49 5.19 6.09
CA LEU A 540 -20.52 5.37 5.07
C LEU A 540 -21.78 4.59 5.48
N PRO A 541 -22.93 5.22 5.79
CA PRO A 541 -24.05 4.54 6.48
C PRO A 541 -24.69 3.39 5.69
N GLN A 542 -24.48 3.34 4.39
CA GLN A 542 -24.98 2.29 3.51
C GLN A 542 -24.04 1.06 3.44
N GLY A 543 -22.85 1.13 4.04
CA GLY A 543 -21.74 0.17 3.88
C GLY A 543 -20.73 0.59 2.81
N TYR A 544 -20.08 -0.38 2.15
CA TYR A 544 -19.12 -0.14 1.04
C TYR A 544 -19.36 -1.04 -0.19
N SER A 545 -20.44 -1.83 -0.17
CA SER A 545 -20.82 -2.73 -1.26
C SER A 545 -22.33 -2.71 -1.51
N PHE A 546 -22.82 -1.66 -2.19
CA PHE A 546 -24.27 -1.45 -2.43
C PHE A 546 -24.78 -2.07 -3.73
N GLY A 547 -23.89 -2.42 -4.65
CA GLY A 547 -24.28 -3.06 -5.91
C GLY A 547 -24.95 -4.41 -5.65
N LEU A 548 -25.96 -4.77 -6.45
CA LEU A 548 -26.60 -6.10 -6.36
C LEU A 548 -25.64 -7.23 -6.76
N ASP A 549 -24.60 -6.90 -7.53
CA ASP A 549 -23.53 -7.77 -7.99
C ASP A 549 -22.20 -6.99 -8.07
N ASP A 550 -21.11 -7.72 -8.27
CA ASP A 550 -19.74 -7.17 -8.35
C ASP A 550 -19.56 -6.12 -9.47
N SER A 551 -20.32 -6.18 -10.56
CA SER A 551 -20.21 -5.24 -11.68
C SER A 551 -20.94 -3.93 -11.36
N GLN A 552 -22.13 -4.03 -10.78
CA GLN A 552 -22.85 -2.87 -10.24
C GLN A 552 -22.07 -2.19 -9.12
N ASN A 553 -21.43 -2.96 -8.23
CA ASN A 553 -20.65 -2.35 -7.16
C ASN A 553 -19.40 -1.63 -7.69
N LEU A 554 -18.80 -2.14 -8.77
CA LEU A 554 -17.70 -1.45 -9.45
C LEU A 554 -18.16 -0.14 -10.12
N ALA A 555 -19.34 -0.12 -10.73
CA ALA A 555 -19.93 1.08 -11.32
C ALA A 555 -20.29 2.14 -10.25
N LEU A 556 -20.75 1.72 -9.07
CA LEU A 556 -20.97 2.63 -7.93
C LEU A 556 -19.64 3.12 -7.32
N THR A 557 -18.60 2.28 -7.29
CA THR A 557 -17.24 2.69 -6.91
C THR A 557 -16.69 3.75 -7.87
N LEU A 558 -16.84 3.57 -9.18
CA LEU A 558 -16.51 4.60 -10.18
C LEU A 558 -17.27 5.91 -9.94
N THR A 559 -18.55 5.82 -9.53
CA THR A 559 -19.37 6.99 -9.21
C THR A 559 -18.83 7.72 -8.00
N MET A 560 -18.51 7.02 -6.89
CA MET A 560 -17.88 7.62 -5.71
C MET A 560 -16.57 8.35 -6.05
N VAL A 561 -15.70 7.76 -6.88
CA VAL A 561 -14.43 8.39 -7.28
C VAL A 561 -14.68 9.63 -8.16
N ARG A 562 -15.76 9.66 -8.96
CA ARG A 562 -16.19 10.86 -9.72
C ARG A 562 -16.81 11.96 -8.86
N GLU A 563 -17.35 11.65 -7.68
CA GLU A 563 -17.75 12.68 -6.72
C GLU A 563 -16.52 13.39 -6.12
N ILE A 564 -15.39 12.68 -5.92
CA ILE A 564 -14.13 13.31 -5.51
C ILE A 564 -13.68 14.37 -6.52
N THR A 565 -13.65 14.06 -7.82
CA THR A 565 -13.17 15.04 -8.84
C THR A 565 -14.09 16.26 -8.94
N GLN A 566 -15.40 16.10 -8.73
CA GLN A 566 -16.34 17.22 -8.64
C GLN A 566 -16.09 18.09 -7.40
N ALA A 567 -15.86 17.46 -6.24
CA ALA A 567 -15.55 18.16 -5.00
C ALA A 567 -14.19 18.89 -5.08
N GLU A 568 -13.17 18.28 -5.70
CA GLU A 568 -11.86 18.91 -5.97
C GLU A 568 -11.99 20.17 -6.83
N ILE A 569 -12.83 20.15 -7.88
CA ILE A 569 -13.11 21.34 -8.69
C ILE A 569 -13.80 22.42 -7.85
N ARG A 570 -14.88 22.05 -7.15
CA ARG A 570 -15.70 22.96 -6.33
C ARG A 570 -14.89 23.66 -5.22
N PHE A 571 -13.99 22.92 -4.58
CA PHE A 571 -13.24 23.36 -3.41
C PHE A 571 -11.75 23.57 -3.69
N SER A 572 -11.36 23.68 -4.97
CA SER A 572 -9.98 23.85 -5.43
C SER A 572 -9.16 24.93 -4.70
N ARG A 573 -9.81 26.03 -4.29
CA ARG A 573 -9.22 27.12 -3.49
C ARG A 573 -8.82 26.76 -2.05
N PHE A 574 -9.32 25.65 -1.54
CA PHE A 574 -9.13 25.16 -0.17
C PHE A 574 -8.21 23.93 -0.09
N LEU A 575 -7.87 23.32 -1.23
CA LEU A 575 -7.00 22.14 -1.27
C LEU A 575 -5.58 22.50 -0.79
N PRO A 576 -4.96 21.69 0.10
CA PRO A 576 -3.60 21.93 0.56
C PRO A 576 -2.57 21.86 -0.60
N PRO A 577 -1.42 22.54 -0.50
CA PRO A 577 -0.42 22.57 -1.58
C PRO A 577 0.17 21.21 -1.97
N ASP A 578 0.14 20.21 -1.09
CA ASP A 578 0.61 18.84 -1.35
C ASP A 578 -0.51 17.86 -1.78
N TYR A 579 -1.75 18.35 -1.94
CA TYR A 579 -2.89 17.53 -2.35
C TYR A 579 -2.80 17.11 -3.83
N SER A 580 -2.98 15.81 -4.09
CA SER A 580 -2.88 15.24 -5.45
C SER A 580 -4.24 15.13 -6.14
N THR A 581 -4.63 16.15 -6.90
CA THR A 581 -5.83 16.17 -7.78
C THR A 581 -5.77 15.18 -8.95
N ARG A 582 -4.65 14.45 -9.14
CA ARG A 582 -4.56 13.37 -10.13
C ARG A 582 -5.08 12.03 -9.59
N CYS A 583 -5.14 11.86 -8.27
CA CYS A 583 -5.43 10.56 -7.66
C CYS A 583 -6.78 9.99 -8.09
N ALA A 584 -7.84 10.80 -8.02
CA ALA A 584 -9.18 10.38 -8.42
C ALA A 584 -9.30 10.17 -9.93
N LEU A 585 -8.62 10.97 -10.76
CA LEU A 585 -8.60 10.80 -12.21
C LEU A 585 -7.91 9.49 -12.64
N GLU A 586 -6.73 9.19 -12.09
CA GLU A 586 -6.02 7.93 -12.34
C GLU A 586 -6.85 6.71 -11.91
N THR A 587 -7.56 6.80 -10.77
CA THR A 587 -8.45 5.74 -10.30
C THR A 587 -9.70 5.58 -11.19
N VAL A 588 -10.26 6.67 -11.74
CA VAL A 588 -11.34 6.62 -12.75
C VAL A 588 -10.88 5.86 -13.99
N GLU A 589 -9.67 6.14 -14.49
CA GLU A 589 -9.09 5.43 -15.65
C GLU A 589 -8.90 3.94 -15.37
N GLU A 590 -8.38 3.57 -14.19
CA GLU A 590 -8.16 2.17 -13.79
C GLU A 590 -9.47 1.36 -13.67
N ILE A 591 -10.55 1.97 -13.18
CA ILE A 591 -11.87 1.33 -13.12
C ILE A 591 -12.47 1.22 -14.54
N LEU A 592 -12.35 2.25 -15.38
CA LEU A 592 -12.85 2.23 -16.76
C LEU A 592 -12.12 1.24 -17.68
N VAL A 593 -10.90 0.81 -17.35
CA VAL A 593 -10.19 -0.30 -18.03
C VAL A 593 -10.70 -1.68 -17.58
N THR A 594 -11.62 -1.72 -16.61
CA THR A 594 -12.15 -2.95 -16.01
C THR A 594 -13.63 -3.18 -16.31
N LEU A 595 -14.40 -2.11 -16.53
CA LEU A 595 -15.77 -2.11 -17.02
C LEU A 595 -15.80 -2.24 -18.56
#